data_AF-A0A349LRH1-F1
#
_entry.id   AF-A0A349LRH1-F1
#
_cell.length_a   1.000
_cell.length_b   1.000
_cell.length_c   1.000
_cell.angle_alpha   90.00
_cell.angle_beta   90.00
_cell.angle_gamma   90.00
#
_symmetry.space_group_name_H-M   'P 1'
#
loop_
_entity.id
_entity.type
_entity.pdbx_description
1 polymer ?
#
loop_
_entity_poly.entity_id
_entity_poly.type
_entity_poly.pdbx_seq_one_letter_code
_entity_poly.pdbx_strand_id
1 'polypeptide(L)'
;MLTIDVQGQTLIFKGELNRHTVPAVQPCKALNGLQGTIEFRLGQLNHVDTAGLAWLLHQVALSRQQQIEIRLTETPAQLCSLAKVSDVLSLLPIES
;
A
#
# COMPACT_ATOMS: atom_id res chain seq x y z
N MET A 1 3.73 -11.46 -9.99
CA MET A 1 2.37 -11.68 -9.43
C MET A 1 2.31 -11.02 -8.06
N LEU A 2 1.19 -10.42 -7.68
CA LEU A 2 0.99 -9.80 -6.36
C LEU A 2 0.21 -10.75 -5.46
N THR A 3 0.66 -10.90 -4.21
CA THR A 3 -0.08 -11.61 -3.16
C THR A 3 -0.18 -10.72 -1.93
N ILE A 4 -1.34 -10.72 -1.29
CA ILE A 4 -1.61 -9.94 -0.09
C ILE A 4 -2.09 -10.91 0.99
N ASP A 5 -1.25 -11.14 1.99
CA ASP A 5 -1.60 -11.96 3.15
C ASP A 5 -2.15 -11.08 4.27
N VAL A 6 -3.30 -11.45 4.84
CA VAL A 6 -3.90 -10.75 5.98
C VAL A 6 -3.53 -11.47 7.27
N GLN A 7 -2.90 -10.75 8.21
CA GLN A 7 -2.52 -11.24 9.53
C GLN A 7 -3.04 -10.28 10.60
N GLY A 8 -4.28 -10.47 11.05
CA GLY A 8 -4.93 -9.55 11.98
C GLY A 8 -5.10 -8.17 11.35
N GLN A 9 -4.45 -7.16 11.93
CA GLN A 9 -4.46 -5.77 11.45
C GLN A 9 -3.28 -5.45 10.50
N THR A 10 -2.50 -6.45 10.10
CA THR A 10 -1.35 -6.29 9.21
C THR A 10 -1.62 -6.95 7.86
N LEU A 11 -1.35 -6.22 6.78
CA LEU A 11 -1.40 -6.66 5.39
C LEU A 11 0.02 -6.78 4.85
N ILE A 12 0.41 -7.98 4.45
CA ILE A 12 1.76 -8.26 3.93
C ILE A 12 1.70 -8.37 2.41
N PHE A 13 2.36 -7.44 1.73
CA PHE A 13 2.41 -7.36 0.28
C PHE A 13 3.65 -8.06 -0.26
N LYS A 14 3.45 -9.03 -1.16
CA LYS A 14 4.52 -9.85 -1.74
C LYS A 14 4.50 -9.80 -3.26
N GLY A 15 5.67 -9.71 -3.88
CA GLY A 15 5.82 -9.75 -5.33
C GLY A 15 5.85 -8.36 -5.96
N GLU A 16 4.96 -8.05 -6.89
CA GLU A 16 5.03 -6.80 -7.67
C GLU A 16 3.75 -6.00 -7.55
N LEU A 17 3.85 -4.72 -7.22
CA LEU A 17 2.73 -3.79 -7.19
C LEU A 17 2.85 -2.83 -8.38
N ASN A 18 2.25 -3.20 -9.52
CA ASN A 18 2.39 -2.47 -10.77
C ASN A 18 1.09 -2.43 -11.57
N ARG A 19 1.11 -1.77 -12.73
CA ARG A 19 -0.08 -1.66 -13.61
C ARG A 19 -0.71 -3.00 -14.01
N HIS A 20 0.04 -4.10 -13.98
CA HIS A 20 -0.45 -5.42 -14.34
C HIS A 20 -1.08 -6.16 -13.15
N THR A 21 -0.64 -5.87 -11.93
CA THR A 21 -1.13 -6.55 -10.72
C THR A 21 -2.20 -5.77 -9.95
N VAL A 22 -2.18 -4.44 -10.03
CA VAL A 22 -3.18 -3.55 -9.40
C VAL A 22 -4.63 -3.89 -9.80
N PRO A 23 -4.97 -4.16 -11.08
CA PRO A 23 -6.35 -4.50 -11.46
C PRO A 23 -6.88 -5.78 -10.77
N ALA A 24 -6.00 -6.74 -10.47
CA ALA A 24 -6.38 -7.99 -9.82
C ALA A 24 -6.73 -7.81 -8.33
N VAL A 25 -6.30 -6.70 -7.71
CA VAL A 25 -6.55 -6.39 -6.30
C VAL A 25 -7.57 -5.26 -6.13
N GLN A 26 -8.26 -4.84 -7.20
CA GLN A 26 -9.38 -3.90 -7.13
C GLN A 26 -10.74 -4.62 -7.24
N PRO A 27 -11.70 -4.33 -6.36
CA PRO A 27 -11.58 -3.53 -5.14
C PRO A 27 -10.73 -4.26 -4.09
N CYS A 28 -9.97 -3.49 -3.31
CA CYS A 28 -9.14 -4.05 -2.24
C CYS A 28 -10.02 -4.53 -1.09
N LYS A 29 -10.53 -5.77 -1.21
CA LYS A 29 -11.35 -6.40 -0.17
C LYS A 29 -10.56 -6.70 1.10
N ALA A 30 -9.23 -6.59 1.05
CA ALA A 30 -8.35 -6.89 2.17
C ALA A 30 -8.54 -5.93 3.37
N LEU A 31 -9.12 -4.74 3.14
CA LEU A 31 -9.51 -3.80 4.19
C LEU A 31 -10.88 -4.12 4.83
N ASN A 32 -11.69 -4.99 4.22
CA ASN A 32 -13.04 -5.25 4.72
C ASN A 32 -12.99 -5.97 6.08
N GLY A 33 -13.66 -5.38 7.07
CA GLY A 33 -13.70 -5.92 8.43
C GLY A 33 -12.51 -5.52 9.30
N LEU A 34 -11.52 -4.81 8.74
CA LEU A 34 -10.44 -4.20 9.50
C LEU A 34 -10.87 -2.84 10.08
N GLN A 35 -10.41 -2.50 11.27
CA GLN A 35 -10.77 -1.27 11.98
C GLN A 35 -9.55 -0.66 12.68
N GLY A 36 -9.60 0.65 12.94
CA GLY A 36 -8.52 1.36 13.63
C GLY A 36 -7.29 1.50 12.75
N THR A 37 -6.12 1.14 13.29
CA THR A 37 -4.83 1.24 12.61
C THR A 37 -4.49 -0.06 11.90
N ILE A 38 -4.23 0.02 10.59
CA ILE A 38 -3.82 -1.10 9.74
C ILE A 38 -2.39 -0.88 9.26
N GLU A 39 -1.57 -1.90 9.38
CA GLU A 39 -0.19 -1.90 8.91
C GLU A 39 -0.10 -2.51 7.51
N PHE A 40 0.52 -1.81 6.57
CA PHE A 40 0.87 -2.34 5.25
C PHE A 40 2.38 -2.61 5.24
N ARG A 41 2.75 -3.89 5.31
CA ARG A 41 4.14 -4.33 5.21
C ARG A 41 4.52 -4.51 3.75
N LEU A 42 5.40 -3.64 3.27
CA LEU A 42 5.78 -3.55 1.87
C LEU A 42 7.17 -4.18 1.58
N GLY A 43 7.85 -4.72 2.59
CA GLY A 43 9.23 -5.20 2.49
C GLY A 43 9.44 -6.40 1.57
N GLN A 44 8.38 -7.13 1.22
CA GLN A 44 8.42 -8.28 0.31
C GLN A 44 7.99 -7.92 -1.13
N LEU A 45 7.86 -6.63 -1.43
CA LEU A 45 7.68 -6.14 -2.79
C LEU A 45 9.02 -6.06 -3.50
N ASN A 46 9.12 -6.77 -4.62
CA ASN A 46 10.26 -6.78 -5.53
C ASN A 46 10.26 -5.56 -6.46
N HIS A 47 9.07 -5.02 -6.77
CA HIS A 47 8.93 -3.89 -7.69
C HIS A 47 7.65 -3.10 -7.43
N VAL A 48 7.76 -1.77 -7.49
CA VAL A 48 6.61 -0.86 -7.50
C VAL A 48 6.75 0.18 -8.62
N ASP A 49 5.70 0.35 -9.42
CA ASP A 49 5.63 1.38 -10.48
C ASP A 49 4.67 2.53 -10.10
N THR A 50 4.48 3.48 -11.02
CA THR A 50 3.57 4.62 -10.81
C THR A 50 2.11 4.22 -10.59
N ALA A 51 1.63 3.14 -11.20
CA ALA A 51 0.28 2.65 -10.97
C ALA A 51 0.15 2.02 -9.58
N GLY A 52 1.19 1.30 -9.12
CA GLY A 52 1.26 0.80 -7.76
C GLY A 52 1.27 1.91 -6.71
N LEU A 53 2.05 2.97 -6.93
CA LEU A 53 2.05 4.15 -6.07
C LEU A 53 0.69 4.85 -6.04
N ALA A 54 0.08 5.09 -7.21
CA ALA A 54 -1.25 5.69 -7.29
C ALA A 54 -2.30 4.85 -6.56
N TRP A 55 -2.20 3.52 -6.64
CA TRP A 55 -3.06 2.62 -5.90
C TRP A 55 -2.89 2.75 -4.39
N LEU A 56 -1.65 2.84 -3.87
CA LEU A 56 -1.40 3.03 -2.44
C LEU A 56 -1.98 4.36 -1.94
N LEU A 57 -1.76 5.45 -2.67
CA LEU A 57 -2.36 6.75 -2.36
C LEU A 57 -3.88 6.69 -2.32
N HIS A 58 -4.48 5.98 -3.28
CA HIS A 58 -5.91 5.77 -3.31
C HIS A 58 -6.41 4.96 -2.10
N GLN A 59 -5.70 3.91 -1.68
CA GLN A 59 -6.06 3.16 -0.45
C GLN A 59 -5.98 4.04 0.80
N VAL A 60 -4.93 4.85 0.94
CA VAL A 60 -4.79 5.81 2.06
C VAL A 60 -5.93 6.83 2.06
N ALA A 61 -6.35 7.32 0.89
CA ALA A 61 -7.47 8.25 0.79
C ALA A 61 -8.80 7.59 1.18
N LEU A 62 -9.06 6.37 0.70
CA LEU A 62 -10.27 5.60 1.04
C LEU A 62 -10.32 5.22 2.52
N SER A 63 -9.20 4.82 3.11
CA SER A 63 -9.16 4.40 4.52
C SER A 63 -9.57 5.54 5.45
N ARG A 64 -9.15 6.78 5.13
CA ARG A 64 -9.55 7.98 5.89
C ARG A 64 -11.06 8.19 5.89
N GLN A 65 -11.74 7.90 4.77
CA GLN A 65 -13.21 7.97 4.71
C GLN A 65 -13.89 6.89 5.57
N GLN A 66 -13.19 5.79 5.82
CA GLN A 66 -13.66 4.66 6.64
C GLN A 66 -13.19 4.73 8.10
N GLN A 67 -12.60 5.86 8.53
CA GLN A 67 -11.99 6.02 9.86
C GLN A 67 -10.90 4.98 10.18
N ILE A 68 -10.22 4.52 9.14
CA ILE A 68 -9.10 3.58 9.20
C ILE A 68 -7.79 4.34 8.95
N GLU A 69 -6.84 4.20 9.86
CA GLU A 69 -5.50 4.72 9.71
C GLU A 69 -4.61 3.66 9.07
N ILE A 70 -4.06 3.93 7.88
CA ILE A 70 -3.05 3.04 7.27
C ILE A 70 -1.66 3.54 7.64
N ARG A 71 -0.76 2.61 7.98
CA ARG A 71 0.69 2.88 8.15
C ARG A 71 1.47 2.00 7.18
N LEU A 72 2.43 2.58 6.48
CA LEU A 72 3.31 1.85 5.57
C LEU A 72 4.62 1.54 6.28
N THR A 73 4.90 0.26 6.48
CA THR A 73 6.11 -0.24 7.14
C THR A 73 6.95 -1.07 6.16
N GLU A 74 8.25 -1.18 6.45
CA GLU A 74 9.21 -1.88 5.58
C GLU A 74 9.18 -1.38 4.12
N THR A 75 8.99 -0.07 3.95
CA THR A 75 8.76 0.54 2.63
C THR A 75 10.02 0.43 1.76
N PRO A 76 9.95 -0.17 0.55
CA PRO A 76 11.10 -0.28 -0.34
C PRO A 76 11.64 1.09 -0.74
N ALA A 77 12.97 1.24 -0.77
CA ALA A 77 13.63 2.49 -1.18
C ALA A 77 13.20 2.96 -2.57
N GLN A 78 12.88 2.03 -3.47
CA GLN A 78 12.32 2.32 -4.79
C GLN A 78 10.99 3.08 -4.70
N LEU A 79 10.07 2.65 -3.82
CA LEU A 79 8.79 3.34 -3.61
C LEU A 79 9.01 4.77 -3.10
N CYS A 80 9.88 4.92 -2.10
CA CYS A 80 10.21 6.25 -1.55
C CYS A 80 10.79 7.17 -2.63
N SER A 81 11.66 6.64 -3.49
CA SER A 81 12.27 7.39 -4.60
C SER A 81 11.22 7.80 -5.64
N LEU A 82 10.32 6.89 -5.98
CA LEU A 82 9.23 7.14 -6.92
C LEU A 82 8.26 8.21 -6.39
N ALA A 83 7.91 8.13 -5.10
CA ALA A 83 7.04 9.10 -4.44
C ALA A 83 7.69 10.50 -4.32
N LYS A 84 9.01 10.56 -4.12
CA LYS A 84 9.77 11.82 -4.15
C LYS A 84 9.76 12.47 -5.53
N VAL A 85 10.07 11.70 -6.57
CA VAL A 85 10.08 12.22 -7.96
C VAL A 85 8.69 12.65 -8.42
N SER A 86 7.64 12.04 -7.87
CA SER A 86 6.25 12.41 -8.14
C SER A 86 5.69 13.49 -7.21
N ASP A 87 6.50 14.02 -6.27
CA ASP A 87 6.12 15.02 -5.25
C ASP A 87 4.91 14.63 -4.36
N VAL A 88 4.79 13.34 -4.06
CA VAL A 88 3.68 12.78 -3.26
C VAL A 88 4.15 12.03 -2.00
N LEU A 89 5.44 12.10 -1.67
CA LEU A 89 5.98 11.39 -0.50
C LEU A 89 5.25 11.78 0.80
N SER A 90 4.93 13.06 0.97
CA SER A 90 4.23 13.58 2.15
C SER A 90 2.79 13.07 2.30
N LEU A 91 2.21 12.50 1.24
CA LEU A 91 0.86 11.93 1.26
C LEU A 91 0.85 10.48 1.77
N LEU A 92 2.01 9.82 1.78
CA LEU A 92 2.17 8.45 2.24
C LEU A 92 2.43 8.43 3.76
N PRO A 93 1.65 7.66 4.54
CA PRO A 93 1.84 7.51 5.99
C PRO A 93 2.97 6.51 6.27
N ILE A 94 4.19 6.85 5.88
CA ILE A 94 5.38 6.00 6.07
C ILE A 94 5.83 6.08 7.53
N GLU A 95 5.87 4.94 8.21
CA GLU A 95 6.41 4.83 9.57
C GLU A 95 7.89 4.45 9.48
N SER A 96 8.73 5.17 10.22
CA SER A 96 10.20 5.04 10.21
C SER A 96 10.68 3.99 11.19
#